data_AF-A0A432H7J7-F1
#
_entry.id   AF-A0A432H7J7-F1
#
_cell.length_a   1.000
_cell.length_b   1.000
_cell.length_c   1.000
_cell.angle_alpha   90.00
_cell.angle_beta   90.00
_cell.angle_gamma   90.00
#
_symmetry.space_group_name_H-M   'P 1'
#
loop_
_entity.id
_entity.type
_entity.pdbx_description
1 polymer ?
#
loop_
_entity_poly.entity_id
_entity_poly.type
_entity_poly.pdbx_seq_one_letter_code
_entity_poly.pdbx_strand_id
1 'polypeptide(L)'
;MSTYRYLYGPVPSRRLGASLGIDLIPKKICSYDCIYCQVGKTTNHTLKRKAYYPTEAIKKELKEFLEDPDNAGRVDILTFSGSGEPTLHAGIGELIRFLKEITSIPVAVITNGSLLWDPQLQEDLLPADRIVPSLDAVTPAAFEAVNRPVEGLSVSRVIEGLKAFRERYKGEIWVEVLLCEGVNDAETDIAAIKKVLDEIGPDKVQLNTVVRPPAEVTARPLSEERLREICEFLGEKAEVIASFDTTRIPAYHKATEEEILNLLRRRPETAQKMSRSLGLHLHEVEKYLTQLLRKEKVLALRRGDEIYYEIVG
;
A
#
# COMPACT_ATOMS: atom_id res chain seq x y z
N MET A 1 9.98 5.99 -24.81
CA MET A 1 8.95 5.48 -23.88
C MET A 1 9.00 6.38 -22.66
N SER A 2 7.91 7.06 -22.36
CA SER A 2 7.85 8.05 -21.29
C SER A 2 8.12 7.37 -19.96
N THR A 3 9.19 7.78 -19.28
CA THR A 3 9.49 7.33 -17.92
C THR A 3 8.57 8.10 -16.98
N TYR A 4 7.51 7.45 -16.49
CA TYR A 4 6.65 8.05 -15.48
C TYR A 4 7.39 8.16 -14.15
N ARG A 5 7.32 9.34 -13.53
CA ARG A 5 7.95 9.62 -12.23
C ARG A 5 7.03 9.29 -11.08
N TYR A 6 5.74 9.58 -11.23
CA TYR A 6 4.73 9.47 -10.18
C TYR A 6 3.87 8.21 -10.32
N LEU A 7 3.91 7.57 -11.49
CA LEU A 7 3.17 6.34 -11.76
C LEU A 7 4.09 5.12 -11.70
N TYR A 8 3.54 3.98 -11.28
CA TYR A 8 4.22 2.69 -11.36
C TYR A 8 3.24 1.56 -11.62
N GLY A 9 3.71 0.53 -12.32
CA GLY A 9 2.86 -0.57 -12.76
C GLY A 9 2.25 -0.32 -14.14
N PRO A 10 1.12 -0.98 -14.47
CA PRO A 10 0.23 -1.71 -13.56
C PRO A 10 0.92 -2.93 -12.93
N VAL A 11 0.76 -3.10 -11.62
CA VAL A 11 1.31 -4.25 -10.88
C VAL A 11 0.16 -5.10 -10.35
N PRO A 12 0.33 -6.42 -10.25
CA PRO A 12 -0.70 -7.25 -9.68
C PRO A 12 -0.79 -7.01 -8.18
N SER A 13 -1.98 -6.60 -7.77
CA SER A 13 -2.36 -6.41 -6.38
C SER A 13 -2.92 -7.70 -5.82
N ARG A 14 -2.60 -7.98 -4.55
CA ARG A 14 -3.16 -9.16 -3.83
C ARG A 14 -4.67 -9.11 -3.70
N ARG A 15 -5.26 -7.94 -3.89
CA ARG A 15 -6.67 -7.65 -3.61
C ARG A 15 -7.38 -6.79 -4.64
N LEU A 16 -6.64 -6.02 -5.45
CA LEU A 16 -7.25 -5.03 -6.37
C LEU A 16 -7.07 -5.37 -7.87
N GLY A 17 -6.65 -6.59 -8.22
CA GLY A 17 -6.35 -6.93 -9.61
C GLY A 17 -5.10 -6.23 -10.14
N ALA A 18 -5.05 -5.93 -11.44
CA ALA A 18 -3.98 -5.16 -12.07
C ALA A 18 -4.11 -3.67 -11.72
N SER A 19 -3.28 -3.21 -10.78
CA SER A 19 -3.36 -1.86 -10.22
C SER A 19 -2.27 -0.96 -10.76
N LEU A 20 -2.63 0.18 -11.35
CA LEU A 20 -1.69 1.28 -11.58
C LEU A 20 -1.52 2.06 -10.26
N GLY A 21 -0.30 2.15 -9.77
CA GLY A 21 0.03 2.90 -8.56
C GLY A 21 0.31 4.37 -8.85
N ILE A 22 -0.21 5.25 -7.99
CA ILE A 22 -0.02 6.72 -8.06
C ILE A 22 0.67 7.16 -6.77
N ASP A 23 1.96 7.46 -6.86
CA ASP A 23 2.83 7.80 -5.75
C ASP A 23 2.88 9.32 -5.53
N LEU A 24 2.07 9.81 -4.59
CA LEU A 24 1.94 11.24 -4.31
C LEU A 24 3.03 11.80 -3.40
N ILE A 25 3.84 10.93 -2.79
CA ILE A 25 4.64 11.29 -1.63
C ILE A 25 6.10 10.85 -1.82
N PRO A 26 7.08 11.73 -1.59
CA PRO A 26 8.48 11.34 -1.50
C PRO A 26 8.71 10.25 -0.46
N LYS A 27 9.74 9.44 -0.66
CA LYS A 27 10.01 8.27 0.18
C LYS A 27 10.04 8.62 1.66
N LYS A 28 9.19 7.92 2.42
CA LYS A 28 9.11 7.90 3.89
C LYS A 28 8.74 9.24 4.54
N ILE A 29 7.92 10.05 3.85
CA ILE A 29 7.08 11.06 4.50
C ILE A 29 5.76 10.40 4.91
N CYS A 30 5.52 10.29 6.21
CA CYS A 30 4.40 9.54 6.76
C CYS A 30 4.01 10.07 8.14
N SER A 31 2.79 9.79 8.56
CA SER A 31 2.30 10.05 9.92
C SER A 31 2.61 8.93 10.91
N TYR A 32 3.04 7.76 10.40
CA TYR A 32 3.42 6.58 11.18
C TYR A 32 4.85 6.15 10.84
N ASP A 33 5.54 5.56 11.82
CA ASP A 33 6.81 4.86 11.65
C ASP A 33 6.68 3.35 11.89
N CYS A 34 5.78 2.70 11.16
CA CYS A 34 5.45 1.30 11.38
C CYS A 34 6.67 0.37 11.31
N ILE A 35 6.81 -0.52 12.30
CA ILE A 35 7.96 -1.45 12.40
C ILE A 35 8.05 -2.40 11.21
N TYR A 36 6.90 -2.75 10.63
CA TYR A 36 6.78 -3.69 9.52
C TYR A 36 6.95 -3.01 8.14
N CYS A 37 7.13 -1.68 8.09
CA CYS A 37 7.04 -0.93 6.84
C CYS A 37 8.10 -1.39 5.82
N GLN A 38 7.66 -2.00 4.72
CA GLN A 38 8.54 -2.47 3.64
C GLN A 38 9.30 -1.36 2.90
N VAL A 39 8.89 -0.10 3.08
CA VAL A 39 9.52 1.06 2.42
C VAL A 39 10.74 1.55 3.22
N GLY A 40 10.83 1.20 4.51
CA GLY A 40 11.91 1.60 5.42
C GLY A 40 11.44 2.48 6.59
N LYS A 41 12.39 3.10 7.31
CA LYS A 41 12.13 4.01 8.44
C LYS A 41 11.70 5.40 7.99
N THR A 42 10.84 6.04 8.76
CA THR A 42 10.23 7.33 8.44
C THR A 42 11.26 8.44 8.56
N THR A 43 11.40 9.21 7.49
CA THR A 43 12.40 10.30 7.39
C THR A 43 11.77 11.66 7.68
N ASN A 44 10.46 11.78 7.47
CA ASN A 44 9.68 12.96 7.80
C ASN A 44 8.35 12.54 8.42
N HIS A 45 8.28 12.64 9.74
CA HIS A 45 7.14 12.23 10.55
C HIS A 45 6.18 13.40 10.74
N THR A 46 4.98 13.36 10.14
CA THR A 46 4.12 14.56 10.08
C THR A 46 2.64 14.26 9.82
N LEU A 47 1.78 15.18 10.27
CA LEU A 47 0.35 15.28 9.88
C LEU A 47 0.10 16.40 8.86
N LYS A 48 1.13 17.14 8.44
CA LYS A 48 0.95 18.35 7.63
C LYS A 48 0.63 17.98 6.18
N ARG A 49 -0.59 18.28 5.74
CA ARG A 49 -0.97 18.13 4.33
C ARG A 49 -0.30 19.20 3.48
N LYS A 50 0.40 18.79 2.41
CA LYS A 50 1.11 19.68 1.46
C LYS A 50 1.07 19.13 0.04
N ALA A 51 1.33 19.95 -0.96
CA ALA A 51 1.64 19.48 -2.30
C ALA A 51 3.09 18.97 -2.34
N TYR A 52 3.31 17.73 -1.89
CA TYR A 52 4.65 17.13 -1.83
C TYR A 52 5.24 16.86 -3.22
N TYR A 53 4.38 16.61 -4.19
CA TYR A 53 4.71 16.67 -5.62
C TYR A 53 3.74 17.65 -6.33
N PRO A 54 4.10 18.20 -7.49
CA PRO A 54 3.21 19.12 -8.20
C PRO A 54 1.98 18.38 -8.75
N THR A 55 0.78 18.73 -8.30
CA THR A 55 -0.49 18.10 -8.73
C THR A 55 -0.63 18.07 -10.26
N GLU A 56 -0.31 19.18 -10.93
CA GLU A 56 -0.41 19.29 -12.40
C GLU A 56 0.55 18.36 -13.14
N ALA A 57 1.73 18.09 -12.58
CA ALA A 57 2.67 17.14 -13.18
C ALA A 57 2.13 15.70 -13.10
N ILE A 58 1.45 15.36 -12.01
CA ILE A 58 0.81 14.06 -11.82
C ILE A 58 -0.39 13.90 -12.78
N LYS A 59 -1.23 14.93 -12.90
CA LYS A 59 -2.35 14.93 -13.87
C LYS A 59 -1.86 14.72 -15.30
N LYS A 60 -0.75 15.37 -15.68
CA LYS A 60 -0.13 15.20 -16.99
C LYS A 60 0.30 13.75 -17.23
N GLU A 61 1.01 13.13 -16.30
CA GLU A 61 1.41 11.73 -16.42
C GLU A 61 0.20 10.77 -16.48
N LEU A 62 -0.82 11.01 -15.66
CA LEU A 62 -2.06 10.22 -15.66
C LEU A 62 -2.78 10.29 -17.01
N LYS A 63 -2.90 11.50 -17.57
CA LYS A 63 -3.50 11.71 -18.88
C LYS A 63 -2.71 11.01 -19.98
N GLU A 64 -1.40 11.21 -20.03
CA GLU A 64 -0.51 10.56 -21.01
C GLU A 64 -0.58 9.03 -20.91
N PHE A 65 -0.63 8.47 -19.70
CA PHE A 65 -0.76 7.03 -19.50
C PHE A 65 -2.10 6.49 -19.99
N LEU A 66 -3.21 7.17 -19.66
CA LEU A 66 -4.57 6.71 -19.94
C LEU A 66 -5.04 6.98 -21.38
N GLU A 67 -4.42 7.92 -22.10
CA GLU A 67 -4.70 8.18 -23.52
C GLU A 67 -4.25 7.03 -24.44
N ASP A 68 -3.29 6.22 -24.00
CA ASP A 68 -2.86 5.02 -24.70
C ASP A 68 -3.82 3.84 -24.38
N PRO A 69 -4.63 3.37 -25.36
CA PRO A 69 -5.60 2.30 -25.13
C PRO A 69 -4.96 0.99 -24.66
N ASP A 70 -3.73 0.71 -25.10
CA ASP A 70 -3.02 -0.48 -24.67
C ASP A 70 -2.69 -0.37 -23.18
N ASN A 71 -2.30 0.80 -22.67
CA ASN A 71 -2.03 1.03 -21.25
C ASN A 71 -3.31 1.00 -20.41
N ALA A 72 -4.36 1.71 -20.86
CA ALA A 72 -5.63 1.77 -20.13
C ALA A 72 -6.32 0.40 -20.05
N GLY A 73 -6.27 -0.39 -21.12
CA GLY A 73 -6.91 -1.71 -21.19
C GLY A 73 -6.34 -2.78 -20.26
N ARG A 74 -5.20 -2.53 -19.60
CA ARG A 74 -4.56 -3.46 -18.63
C ARG A 74 -4.83 -3.11 -17.18
N VAL A 75 -5.54 -2.01 -16.91
CA VAL A 75 -5.71 -1.48 -15.57
C VAL A 75 -7.10 -1.81 -15.05
N ASP A 76 -7.16 -2.65 -14.02
CA ASP A 76 -8.39 -2.92 -13.29
C ASP A 76 -8.72 -1.80 -12.31
N ILE A 77 -7.69 -1.12 -11.77
CA ILE A 77 -7.86 -0.06 -10.78
C ILE A 77 -6.71 0.97 -10.79
N LEU A 78 -7.03 2.22 -10.46
CA LEU A 78 -6.07 3.29 -10.18
C LEU A 78 -5.93 3.45 -8.67
N THR A 79 -4.73 3.24 -8.12
CA THR A 79 -4.53 3.21 -6.66
C THR A 79 -3.56 4.27 -6.18
N PHE A 80 -4.05 5.23 -5.40
CA PHE A 80 -3.20 6.11 -4.59
C PHE A 80 -2.54 5.30 -3.48
N SER A 81 -1.25 5.05 -3.64
CA SER A 81 -0.39 4.26 -2.76
C SER A 81 1.06 4.53 -3.14
N GLY A 82 2.02 4.14 -2.31
CA GLY A 82 3.43 4.26 -2.70
C GLY A 82 4.37 4.43 -1.54
N SER A 83 5.18 5.48 -1.59
CA SER A 83 6.40 5.59 -0.79
C SER A 83 6.19 6.27 0.57
N GLY A 84 4.98 6.69 0.90
CA GLY A 84 4.59 7.36 2.15
C GLY A 84 3.09 7.26 2.38
N GLU A 85 2.53 8.14 3.23
CA GLU A 85 1.07 8.19 3.47
C GLU A 85 0.39 9.10 2.42
N PRO A 86 -0.36 8.56 1.44
CA PRO A 86 -0.88 9.34 0.33
C PRO A 86 -1.81 10.48 0.75
N THR A 87 -2.55 10.33 1.86
CA THR A 87 -3.51 11.36 2.31
C THR A 87 -2.85 12.61 2.88
N LEU A 88 -1.53 12.59 3.10
CA LEU A 88 -0.73 13.79 3.36
C LEU A 88 -0.59 14.70 2.12
N HIS A 89 -0.91 14.22 0.92
CA HIS A 89 -0.89 15.07 -0.27
C HIS A 89 -2.14 15.96 -0.31
N ALA A 90 -1.95 17.29 -0.24
CA ALA A 90 -3.05 18.25 -0.23
C ALA A 90 -3.90 18.20 -1.52
N GLY A 91 -3.31 17.80 -2.65
CA GLY A 91 -4.00 17.69 -3.95
C GLY A 91 -4.71 16.35 -4.19
N ILE A 92 -4.79 15.42 -3.23
CA ILE A 92 -5.36 14.09 -3.48
C ILE A 92 -6.83 14.15 -3.97
N GLY A 93 -7.67 14.99 -3.36
CA GLY A 93 -9.08 15.12 -3.77
C GLY A 93 -9.23 15.68 -5.18
N GLU A 94 -8.37 16.61 -5.57
CA GLU A 94 -8.31 17.15 -6.92
C GLU A 94 -7.93 16.08 -7.95
N LEU A 95 -6.96 15.22 -7.62
CA LEU A 95 -6.53 14.11 -8.48
C LEU A 95 -7.62 13.05 -8.61
N ILE A 96 -8.31 12.70 -7.52
CA ILE A 96 -9.43 11.75 -7.56
C ILE A 96 -10.52 12.29 -8.50
N ARG A 97 -10.96 13.54 -8.31
CA ARG A 97 -11.99 14.15 -9.17
C ARG A 97 -11.57 14.19 -10.64
N PHE A 98 -10.33 14.59 -10.90
CA PHE A 98 -9.76 14.57 -12.25
C PHE A 98 -9.82 13.17 -12.88
N LEU A 99 -9.45 12.12 -12.15
CA LEU A 99 -9.55 10.74 -12.65
C LEU A 99 -10.98 10.33 -12.96
N LYS A 100 -11.95 10.70 -12.11
CA LYS A 100 -13.37 10.42 -12.36
C LYS A 100 -13.90 11.14 -13.60
N GLU A 101 -13.28 12.24 -14.03
CA GLU A 101 -13.65 12.97 -15.25
C GLU A 101 -13.08 12.33 -16.52
N ILE A 102 -11.89 11.73 -16.47
CA ILE A 102 -11.16 11.28 -17.66
C ILE A 102 -11.22 9.77 -17.92
N THR A 103 -11.69 8.97 -16.96
CA THR A 103 -11.77 7.51 -17.11
C THR A 103 -12.87 6.89 -16.25
N SER A 104 -13.36 5.73 -16.69
CA SER A 104 -14.29 4.89 -15.93
C SER A 104 -13.59 3.85 -15.04
N ILE A 105 -12.26 3.75 -15.10
CA ILE A 105 -11.49 2.83 -14.25
C ILE A 105 -11.68 3.23 -12.78
N PRO A 106 -12.02 2.29 -11.88
CA PRO A 106 -12.20 2.59 -10.46
C PRO A 106 -10.95 3.18 -9.80
N VAL A 107 -11.16 4.03 -8.81
CA VAL A 107 -10.11 4.69 -8.04
C VAL A 107 -10.11 4.17 -6.60
N ALA A 108 -8.96 3.69 -6.14
CA ALA A 108 -8.73 3.26 -4.77
C ALA A 108 -7.71 4.15 -4.04
N VAL A 109 -7.84 4.25 -2.72
CA VAL A 109 -6.84 4.89 -1.85
C VAL A 109 -6.43 3.90 -0.76
N ILE A 110 -5.17 3.50 -0.76
CA ILE A 110 -4.57 2.77 0.37
C ILE A 110 -3.99 3.80 1.32
N THR A 111 -4.46 3.80 2.56
CA THR A 111 -4.11 4.79 3.58
C THR A 111 -3.89 4.12 4.93
N ASN A 112 -3.02 4.68 5.76
CA ASN A 112 -2.87 4.26 7.14
C ASN A 112 -3.99 4.79 8.06
N GLY A 113 -4.96 5.53 7.51
CA GLY A 113 -6.16 6.03 8.21
C GLY A 113 -5.93 7.22 9.14
N SER A 114 -4.67 7.61 9.39
CA SER A 114 -4.27 8.58 10.42
C SER A 114 -4.89 9.98 10.32
N LEU A 115 -5.32 10.39 9.12
CA LEU A 115 -5.92 11.70 8.87
C LEU A 115 -7.45 11.63 8.65
N LEU A 116 -8.10 10.46 8.74
CA LEU A 116 -9.53 10.34 8.45
C LEU A 116 -10.45 11.11 9.41
N TRP A 117 -9.90 11.66 10.51
CA TRP A 117 -10.60 12.60 11.38
C TRP A 117 -10.71 14.03 10.80
N ASP A 118 -9.92 14.37 9.78
CA ASP A 118 -9.91 15.70 9.15
C ASP A 118 -11.10 15.85 8.20
N PRO A 119 -12.06 16.77 8.47
CA PRO A 119 -13.25 16.91 7.64
C PRO A 119 -12.94 17.22 6.17
N GLN A 120 -11.90 18.03 5.90
CA GLN A 120 -11.51 18.35 4.52
C GLN A 120 -10.98 17.12 3.79
N LEU A 121 -10.15 16.29 4.44
CA LEU A 121 -9.71 15.03 3.83
C LEU A 121 -10.89 14.09 3.58
N GLN A 122 -11.85 14.01 4.49
CA GLN A 122 -13.05 13.19 4.27
C GLN A 122 -13.75 13.62 2.97
N GLU A 123 -13.99 14.92 2.76
CA GLU A 123 -14.57 15.45 1.51
C GLU A 123 -13.74 15.05 0.28
N ASP A 124 -12.41 15.16 0.39
CA ASP A 124 -11.50 14.86 -0.70
C ASP A 124 -11.54 13.39 -1.12
N LEU A 125 -11.85 12.48 -0.20
CA LEU A 125 -11.90 11.04 -0.43
C LEU A 125 -13.28 10.52 -0.85
N LEU A 126 -14.36 11.27 -0.63
CA LEU A 126 -15.73 10.84 -1.00
C LEU A 126 -15.89 10.36 -2.44
N PRO A 127 -15.24 10.95 -3.46
CA PRO A 127 -15.41 10.52 -4.85
C PRO A 127 -14.65 9.23 -5.22
N ALA A 128 -13.79 8.70 -4.34
CA ALA A 128 -13.08 7.45 -4.60
C ALA A 128 -14.04 6.25 -4.56
N ASP A 129 -13.79 5.22 -5.37
CA ASP A 129 -14.64 4.04 -5.44
C ASP A 129 -14.34 3.05 -4.28
N ARG A 130 -13.09 3.05 -3.80
CA ARG A 130 -12.67 2.20 -2.69
C ARG A 130 -11.65 2.89 -1.77
N ILE A 131 -11.84 2.76 -0.46
CA ILE A 131 -10.86 3.18 0.55
C ILE A 131 -10.35 1.94 1.29
N VAL A 132 -9.04 1.84 1.44
CA VAL A 132 -8.37 0.70 2.07
C VAL A 132 -7.55 1.21 3.26
N PRO A 133 -8.19 1.47 4.41
CA PRO A 133 -7.50 1.98 5.60
C PRO A 133 -6.83 0.85 6.38
N SER A 134 -5.67 1.12 6.97
CA SER A 134 -5.05 0.22 7.95
C SER A 134 -5.61 0.43 9.36
N LEU A 135 -5.87 -0.66 10.09
CA LEU A 135 -6.26 -0.67 11.51
C LEU A 135 -5.48 -1.77 12.24
N ASP A 136 -4.16 -1.60 12.33
CA ASP A 136 -3.26 -2.62 12.88
C ASP A 136 -3.30 -2.69 14.41
N ALA A 137 -3.77 -1.62 15.06
CA ALA A 137 -3.88 -1.53 16.51
C ALA A 137 -5.03 -0.60 16.91
N VAL A 138 -5.71 -0.95 17.99
CA VAL A 138 -6.82 -0.15 18.56
C VAL A 138 -6.58 0.25 20.02
N THR A 139 -5.53 -0.30 20.65
CA THR A 139 -5.09 0.08 21.99
C THR A 139 -3.90 1.04 21.89
N PRO A 140 -3.75 2.02 22.80
CA PRO A 140 -2.60 2.94 22.76
C PRO A 140 -1.25 2.21 22.81
N ALA A 141 -1.13 1.15 23.60
CA ALA A 141 0.09 0.38 23.74
C ALA A 141 0.47 -0.34 22.42
N ALA A 142 -0.47 -1.05 21.79
CA ALA A 142 -0.21 -1.70 20.51
C ALA A 142 0.05 -0.67 19.40
N PHE A 143 -0.65 0.46 19.40
CA PHE A 143 -0.49 1.53 18.41
C PHE A 143 0.90 2.14 18.45
N GLU A 144 1.42 2.41 19.65
CA GLU A 144 2.79 2.86 19.83
C GLU A 144 3.82 1.78 19.45
N ALA A 145 3.56 0.52 19.83
CA ALA A 145 4.48 -0.59 19.55
C ALA A 145 4.62 -0.89 18.06
N VAL A 146 3.51 -0.91 17.31
CA VAL A 146 3.49 -1.34 15.91
C VAL A 146 3.55 -0.19 14.92
N ASN A 147 2.77 0.88 15.12
CA ASN A 147 2.63 1.97 14.14
C ASN A 147 3.52 3.19 14.46
N ARG A 148 3.89 3.41 15.73
CA ARG A 148 4.72 4.55 16.17
C ARG A 148 4.19 5.88 15.58
N PRO A 149 3.00 6.32 16.00
CA PRO A 149 2.35 7.50 15.45
C PRO A 149 3.16 8.77 15.72
N VAL A 150 2.96 9.77 14.87
CA VAL A 150 3.51 11.11 15.10
C VAL A 150 2.90 11.71 16.36
N GLU A 151 3.70 12.51 17.07
CA GLU A 151 3.27 13.19 18.28
C GLU A 151 1.93 13.95 18.07
N GLY A 152 1.02 13.80 19.01
CA GLY A 152 -0.30 14.44 18.98
C GLY A 152 -1.38 13.66 18.22
N LEU A 153 -1.08 12.49 17.67
CA LEU A 153 -2.07 11.58 17.09
C LEU A 153 -2.36 10.40 18.03
N SER A 154 -3.60 10.32 18.52
CA SER A 154 -4.06 9.18 19.33
C SER A 154 -4.80 8.14 18.49
N VAL A 155 -4.72 6.88 18.90
CA VAL A 155 -5.48 5.78 18.28
C VAL A 155 -6.99 6.02 18.30
N SER A 156 -7.51 6.61 19.39
CA SER A 156 -8.92 6.96 19.50
C SER A 156 -9.35 7.95 18.42
N ARG A 157 -8.52 8.94 18.11
CA ARG A 157 -8.82 9.92 17.05
C ARG A 157 -8.87 9.28 15.67
N VAL A 158 -8.00 8.30 15.42
CA VAL A 158 -7.99 7.53 14.17
C VAL A 158 -9.26 6.70 14.03
N ILE A 159 -9.65 5.98 15.09
CA ILE A 159 -10.85 5.14 15.11
C ILE A 159 -12.11 5.99 14.90
N GLU A 160 -12.27 7.07 15.67
CA GLU A 160 -13.45 7.94 15.55
C GLU A 160 -13.50 8.65 14.19
N GLY A 161 -12.34 9.03 13.63
CA GLY A 161 -12.25 9.55 12.27
C GLY A 161 -12.71 8.55 11.21
N LEU A 162 -12.31 7.28 11.32
CA LEU A 162 -12.72 6.22 10.41
C LEU A 162 -14.22 5.90 10.52
N LYS A 163 -14.78 5.87 11.74
CA LYS A 163 -16.23 5.71 11.96
C LYS A 163 -17.02 6.85 11.33
N ALA A 164 -16.63 8.10 11.63
CA ALA A 164 -17.27 9.29 11.07
C ALA A 164 -17.17 9.32 9.53
N PHE A 165 -16.03 8.90 8.97
CA PHE A 165 -15.88 8.79 7.53
C PHE A 165 -16.84 7.75 6.93
N ARG A 166 -16.99 6.56 7.55
CA ARG A 166 -17.90 5.52 7.06
C ARG A 166 -19.36 5.99 6.98
N GLU A 167 -19.83 6.79 7.94
CA GLU A 167 -21.22 7.30 7.91
C GLU A 167 -21.52 8.07 6.62
N ARG A 168 -20.50 8.78 6.11
CA ARG A 168 -20.57 9.68 4.97
C ARG A 168 -20.23 8.98 3.65
N TYR A 169 -19.23 8.11 3.68
CA TYR A 169 -18.70 7.42 2.51
C TYR A 169 -19.61 6.28 2.06
N LYS A 170 -19.95 6.26 0.77
CA LYS A 170 -20.87 5.28 0.18
C LYS A 170 -20.19 4.22 -0.70
N GLY A 171 -18.88 4.35 -0.93
CA GLY A 171 -18.10 3.33 -1.62
C GLY A 171 -17.66 2.21 -0.67
N GLU A 172 -16.77 1.35 -1.18
CA GLU A 172 -16.29 0.19 -0.43
C GLU A 172 -15.16 0.56 0.54
N ILE A 173 -15.28 0.14 1.80
CA ILE A 173 -14.19 0.18 2.78
C ILE A 173 -13.66 -1.22 3.02
N TRP A 174 -12.40 -1.45 2.67
CA TRP A 174 -11.71 -2.70 2.93
C TRP A 174 -10.60 -2.45 3.96
N VAL A 175 -10.84 -2.79 5.22
CA VAL A 175 -9.87 -2.53 6.30
C VAL A 175 -8.74 -3.56 6.22
N GLU A 176 -7.50 -3.11 6.14
CA GLU A 176 -6.33 -3.98 6.33
C GLU A 176 -5.94 -4.03 7.81
N VAL A 177 -5.69 -5.24 8.32
CA VAL A 177 -5.12 -5.47 9.65
C VAL A 177 -3.82 -6.23 9.45
N LEU A 178 -2.68 -5.57 9.66
CA LEU A 178 -1.38 -6.22 9.59
C LEU A 178 -0.87 -6.58 10.99
N LEU A 179 -0.65 -7.87 11.20
CA LEU A 179 -0.19 -8.41 12.48
C LEU A 179 1.29 -8.77 12.45
N CYS A 180 1.97 -8.47 13.56
CA CYS A 180 3.34 -8.81 13.87
C CYS A 180 3.36 -9.71 15.10
N GLU A 181 4.04 -10.85 15.00
CA GLU A 181 4.07 -11.88 16.05
C GLU A 181 4.62 -11.30 17.35
N GLY A 182 3.85 -11.43 18.44
CA GLY A 182 4.21 -10.96 19.77
C GLY A 182 4.17 -9.44 19.97
N VAL A 183 3.60 -8.69 19.01
CA VAL A 183 3.52 -7.21 19.09
C VAL A 183 2.07 -6.73 19.17
N ASN A 184 1.21 -7.17 18.25
CA ASN A 184 -0.19 -6.75 18.17
C ASN A 184 -1.16 -7.92 17.89
N ASP A 185 -0.76 -9.16 18.17
CA ASP A 185 -1.52 -10.39 17.89
C ASP A 185 -2.06 -11.09 19.16
N ALA A 186 -1.96 -10.43 20.32
CA ALA A 186 -2.53 -10.92 21.56
C ALA A 186 -4.06 -10.99 21.47
N GLU A 187 -4.68 -12.00 22.09
CA GLU A 187 -6.14 -12.21 22.05
C GLU A 187 -6.94 -10.97 22.46
N THR A 188 -6.44 -10.19 23.43
CA THR A 188 -7.06 -8.94 23.85
C THR A 188 -7.04 -7.86 22.77
N ASP A 189 -5.95 -7.75 22.01
CA ASP A 189 -5.85 -6.80 20.90
C ASP A 189 -6.74 -7.25 19.73
N ILE A 190 -6.75 -8.55 19.40
CA ILE A 190 -7.62 -9.10 18.36
C ILE A 190 -9.11 -8.91 18.69
N ALA A 191 -9.52 -9.19 19.94
CA ALA A 191 -10.89 -8.94 20.40
C ALA A 191 -11.26 -7.45 20.33
N ALA A 192 -10.34 -6.55 20.68
CA ALA A 192 -10.57 -5.12 20.57
C ALA A 192 -10.68 -4.67 19.11
N ILE A 193 -9.82 -5.17 18.22
CA ILE A 193 -9.89 -4.91 16.77
C ILE A 193 -11.25 -5.35 16.24
N LYS A 194 -11.69 -6.57 16.58
CA LYS A 194 -13.02 -7.08 16.18
C LYS A 194 -14.14 -6.12 16.59
N LYS A 195 -14.16 -5.67 17.84
CA LYS A 195 -15.17 -4.73 18.33
C LYS A 195 -15.21 -3.45 17.48
N VAL A 196 -14.05 -2.87 17.19
CA VAL A 196 -13.96 -1.65 16.37
C VAL A 196 -14.39 -1.92 14.92
N LEU A 197 -14.02 -3.06 14.35
CA LEU A 197 -14.46 -3.46 13.01
C LEU A 197 -15.99 -3.65 12.94
N ASP A 198 -16.61 -4.23 13.97
CA ASP A 198 -18.05 -4.39 14.06
C ASP A 198 -18.77 -3.02 14.13
N GLU A 199 -18.18 -2.04 14.83
CA GLU A 199 -18.69 -0.66 14.90
C GLU A 199 -18.52 0.12 13.58
N ILE A 200 -17.41 -0.10 12.85
CA ILE A 200 -17.18 0.51 11.53
C ILE A 200 -18.07 -0.15 10.47
N GLY A 201 -18.28 -1.47 10.54
CA GLY A 201 -19.00 -2.24 9.53
C GLY A 201 -18.38 -2.16 8.13
N PRO A 202 -17.07 -2.46 7.95
CA PRO A 202 -16.44 -2.42 6.63
C PRO A 202 -17.02 -3.48 5.70
N ASP A 203 -16.75 -3.35 4.40
CA ASP A 203 -17.20 -4.28 3.38
C ASP A 203 -16.29 -5.52 3.33
N LYS A 204 -15.00 -5.35 3.66
CA LYS A 204 -14.04 -6.44 3.86
C LYS A 204 -13.05 -6.15 4.99
N VAL A 205 -12.53 -7.20 5.59
CA VAL A 205 -11.40 -7.18 6.52
C VAL A 205 -10.29 -8.03 5.93
N GLN A 206 -9.10 -7.47 5.78
CA GLN A 206 -7.99 -8.11 5.09
C GLN A 206 -6.84 -8.31 6.06
N LEU A 207 -6.65 -9.56 6.46
CA LEU A 207 -5.61 -9.95 7.39
C LEU A 207 -4.29 -10.14 6.65
N ASN A 208 -3.25 -9.47 7.13
CA ASN A 208 -1.92 -9.50 6.54
C ASN A 208 -0.86 -9.71 7.64
N THR A 209 0.36 -10.03 7.21
CA THR A 209 1.50 -10.25 8.10
C THR A 209 2.79 -9.78 7.42
N VAL A 210 3.92 -9.84 8.12
CA VAL A 210 5.23 -9.44 7.58
C VAL A 210 5.71 -10.43 6.51
N VAL A 211 5.34 -10.17 5.25
CA VAL A 211 5.70 -11.04 4.10
C VAL A 211 6.82 -10.48 3.21
N ARG A 212 7.37 -9.32 3.56
CA ARG A 212 8.50 -8.67 2.89
C ARG A 212 9.46 -8.11 3.94
N PRO A 213 10.73 -7.83 3.59
CA PRO A 213 11.68 -7.23 4.52
C PRO A 213 11.11 -5.97 5.21
N PRO A 214 10.96 -5.99 6.54
CA PRO A 214 10.40 -4.86 7.29
C PRO A 214 11.46 -3.80 7.61
N ALA A 215 11.02 -2.62 8.06
CA ALA A 215 11.89 -1.56 8.56
C ALA A 215 12.68 -1.97 9.83
N GLU A 216 12.06 -2.76 10.71
CA GLU A 216 12.69 -3.32 11.90
C GLU A 216 12.69 -4.85 11.81
N VAL A 217 13.86 -5.47 11.97
CA VAL A 217 14.03 -6.93 11.88
C VAL A 217 13.29 -7.71 12.97
N THR A 218 12.84 -7.01 14.03
CA THR A 218 12.03 -7.58 15.10
C THR A 218 10.57 -7.76 14.70
N ALA A 219 10.09 -7.12 13.62
CA ALA A 219 8.77 -7.37 13.07
C ALA A 219 8.76 -8.73 12.37
N ARG A 220 8.15 -9.74 13.00
CA ARG A 220 8.09 -11.12 12.50
C ARG A 220 6.69 -11.47 12.00
N PRO A 221 6.59 -12.37 10.99
CA PRO A 221 5.29 -12.84 10.54
C PRO A 221 4.64 -13.82 11.54
N LEU A 222 3.32 -13.75 11.65
CA LEU A 222 2.50 -14.83 12.19
C LEU A 222 2.59 -16.10 11.32
N SER A 223 2.32 -17.26 11.94
CA SER A 223 2.11 -18.53 11.23
C SER A 223 0.81 -18.52 10.42
N GLU A 224 0.73 -19.37 9.39
CA GLU A 224 -0.52 -19.52 8.61
C GLU A 224 -1.69 -20.01 9.47
N GLU A 225 -1.43 -20.94 10.40
CA GLU A 225 -2.42 -21.45 11.33
C GLU A 225 -3.01 -20.31 12.17
N ARG A 226 -2.14 -19.48 12.76
CA ARG A 226 -2.58 -18.33 13.55
C ARG A 226 -3.36 -17.30 12.74
N LEU A 227 -2.96 -17.04 11.49
CA LEU A 227 -3.72 -16.16 10.60
C LEU A 227 -5.12 -16.71 10.30
N ARG A 228 -5.26 -18.02 10.11
CA ARG A 228 -6.57 -18.65 9.87
C ARG A 228 -7.46 -18.57 11.10
N GLU A 229 -6.93 -18.87 12.29
CA GLU A 229 -7.66 -18.72 13.55
C GLU A 229 -8.22 -17.30 13.74
N ILE A 230 -7.37 -16.29 13.54
CA ILE A 230 -7.78 -14.88 13.67
C ILE A 230 -8.79 -14.52 12.59
N CYS A 231 -8.59 -14.97 11.35
CA CYS A 231 -9.51 -14.72 10.25
C CYS A 231 -10.92 -15.27 10.55
N GLU A 232 -11.00 -16.51 11.04
CA GLU A 232 -12.27 -17.12 11.47
C GLU A 232 -12.93 -16.35 12.61
N PHE A 233 -12.14 -15.91 13.60
CA PHE A 233 -12.62 -15.11 14.72
C PHE A 233 -13.18 -13.74 14.29
N LEU A 234 -12.53 -13.07 13.34
CA LEU A 234 -12.95 -11.76 12.82
C LEU A 234 -14.28 -11.85 12.04
N GLY A 235 -14.58 -13.01 11.44
CA GLY A 235 -15.87 -13.35 10.85
C GLY A 235 -15.88 -13.38 9.33
N GLU A 236 -17.07 -13.54 8.73
CA GLU A 236 -17.24 -13.88 7.31
C GLU A 236 -16.68 -12.85 6.31
N LYS A 237 -16.53 -11.59 6.73
CA LYS A 237 -15.94 -10.53 5.91
C LYS A 237 -14.41 -10.55 5.90
N ALA A 238 -13.79 -11.38 6.73
CA ALA A 238 -12.35 -11.47 6.86
C ALA A 238 -11.75 -12.44 5.83
N GLU A 239 -10.63 -12.04 5.23
CA GLU A 239 -9.83 -12.86 4.32
C GLU A 239 -8.33 -12.69 4.63
N VAL A 240 -7.56 -13.77 4.47
CA VAL A 240 -6.09 -13.71 4.59
C VAL A 240 -5.49 -13.33 3.24
N ILE A 241 -4.72 -12.23 3.19
CA ILE A 241 -4.05 -11.72 1.97
C ILE A 241 -2.51 -11.85 2.02
N ALA A 242 -1.99 -12.59 2.99
CA ALA A 242 -0.56 -12.80 3.19
C ALA A 242 0.08 -13.62 2.05
N SER A 243 -0.59 -14.66 1.58
CA SER A 243 -0.15 -15.47 0.45
C SER A 243 -0.64 -14.85 -0.86
N PHE A 244 0.30 -14.60 -1.78
CA PHE A 244 -0.02 -14.01 -3.08
C PHE A 244 -0.01 -15.09 -4.17
N ASP A 245 -1.19 -15.52 -4.61
CA ASP A 245 -1.32 -16.36 -5.80
C ASP A 245 -1.16 -15.47 -7.05
N THR A 246 -0.20 -15.82 -7.89
CA THR A 246 0.30 -15.00 -9.02
C THR A 246 -0.08 -15.57 -10.38
N THR A 247 -0.97 -16.56 -10.41
CA THR A 247 -1.24 -17.40 -11.59
C THR A 247 -2.08 -16.75 -12.70
N ARG A 248 -2.62 -15.53 -12.49
CA ARG A 248 -3.61 -14.91 -13.40
C ARG A 248 -3.12 -13.70 -14.19
N ILE A 249 -1.96 -13.76 -14.87
CA ILE A 249 -1.53 -12.60 -15.68
C ILE A 249 -0.93 -13.01 -17.03
N PRO A 250 -1.47 -12.48 -18.14
CA PRO A 250 -0.87 -12.59 -19.47
C PRO A 250 0.52 -11.92 -19.51
N ALA A 251 1.53 -12.63 -20.01
CA ALA A 251 2.87 -12.07 -20.25
C ALA A 251 2.85 -11.11 -21.43
N TYR A 252 2.85 -9.79 -21.19
CA TYR A 252 2.86 -8.82 -22.28
C TYR A 252 3.77 -7.63 -21.98
N HIS A 253 4.67 -7.39 -22.94
CA HIS A 253 5.65 -6.29 -23.12
C HIS A 253 7.08 -6.50 -22.63
N LYS A 254 8.04 -5.93 -23.40
CA LYS A 254 9.45 -5.78 -23.04
C LYS A 254 9.54 -4.75 -21.92
N ALA A 255 9.45 -5.20 -20.67
CA ALA A 255 9.83 -4.34 -19.56
C ALA A 255 11.34 -4.08 -19.55
N THR A 256 11.73 -2.93 -19.03
CA THR A 256 13.04 -2.31 -19.12
C THR A 256 13.78 -2.36 -17.78
N GLU A 257 15.10 -2.13 -17.80
CA GLU A 257 15.90 -1.92 -16.57
C GLU A 257 15.25 -0.87 -15.65
N GLU A 258 14.62 0.15 -16.24
CA GLU A 258 14.01 1.26 -15.51
C GLU A 258 12.70 0.86 -14.80
N GLU A 259 11.91 -0.07 -15.34
CA GLU A 259 10.71 -0.56 -14.65
C GLU A 259 11.05 -1.42 -13.43
N ILE A 260 12.13 -2.20 -13.51
CA ILE A 260 12.69 -2.92 -12.35
C ILE A 260 13.14 -1.90 -11.29
N LEU A 261 13.91 -0.89 -11.68
CA LEU A 261 14.33 0.17 -10.76
C LEU A 261 13.14 0.91 -10.16
N ASN A 262 12.11 1.22 -10.96
CA ASN A 262 10.91 1.89 -10.49
C ASN A 262 10.16 1.06 -9.45
N LEU A 263 10.03 -0.24 -9.64
CA LEU A 263 9.45 -1.14 -8.65
C LEU A 263 10.29 -1.16 -7.36
N LEU A 264 11.61 -1.33 -7.50
CA LEU A 264 12.54 -1.44 -6.37
C LEU A 264 12.72 -0.14 -5.57
N ARG A 265 12.46 1.03 -6.19
CA ARG A 265 12.44 2.33 -5.48
C ARG A 265 11.39 2.36 -4.37
N ARG A 266 10.27 1.65 -4.55
CA ARG A 266 9.13 1.66 -3.63
C ARG A 266 9.23 0.57 -2.57
N ARG A 267 9.70 -0.62 -2.95
CA ARG A 267 9.80 -1.77 -2.03
C ARG A 267 10.81 -2.82 -2.49
N PRO A 268 11.40 -3.58 -1.56
CA PRO A 268 12.14 -4.79 -1.89
C PRO A 268 11.26 -5.84 -2.56
N GLU A 269 11.80 -6.60 -3.52
CA GLU A 269 11.08 -7.66 -4.22
C GLU A 269 12.01 -8.79 -4.69
N THR A 270 11.48 -10.01 -4.90
CA THR A 270 12.26 -11.15 -5.43
C THR A 270 12.29 -11.15 -6.96
N ALA A 271 13.29 -11.81 -7.56
CA ALA A 271 13.38 -11.95 -9.02
C ALA A 271 12.14 -12.62 -9.62
N GLN A 272 11.61 -13.66 -8.96
CA GLN A 272 10.40 -14.37 -9.37
C GLN A 272 9.17 -13.46 -9.33
N LYS A 273 9.00 -12.68 -8.25
CA LYS A 273 7.87 -11.75 -8.12
C LYS A 273 7.99 -10.57 -9.08
N MET A 274 9.19 -10.05 -9.35
CA MET A 274 9.44 -9.04 -10.38
C MET A 274 9.11 -9.57 -11.78
N SER A 275 9.58 -10.77 -12.14
CA SER A 275 9.28 -11.43 -13.41
C SER A 275 7.78 -11.53 -13.64
N ARG A 276 7.03 -11.99 -12.64
CA ARG A 276 5.57 -12.09 -12.74
C ARG A 276 4.88 -10.72 -12.78
N SER A 277 5.33 -9.77 -11.95
CA SER A 277 4.70 -8.45 -11.84
C SER A 277 4.91 -7.57 -13.08
N LEU A 278 6.05 -7.73 -13.75
CA LEU A 278 6.43 -6.95 -14.94
C LEU A 278 6.19 -7.71 -16.26
N GLY A 279 5.67 -8.94 -16.20
CA GLY A 279 5.48 -9.79 -17.38
C GLY A 279 6.80 -10.20 -18.07
N LEU A 280 7.92 -10.16 -17.36
CA LEU A 280 9.26 -10.48 -17.89
C LEU A 280 9.60 -11.95 -17.70
N HIS A 281 10.43 -12.50 -18.59
CA HIS A 281 11.03 -13.81 -18.36
C HIS A 281 12.00 -13.74 -17.17
N LEU A 282 12.01 -14.73 -16.28
CA LEU A 282 12.85 -14.71 -15.07
C LEU A 282 14.33 -14.45 -15.39
N HIS A 283 14.85 -15.11 -16.42
CA HIS A 283 16.23 -14.93 -16.86
C HIS A 283 16.55 -13.49 -17.32
N GLU A 284 15.57 -12.79 -17.89
CA GLU A 284 15.71 -11.38 -18.27
C GLU A 284 15.79 -10.48 -17.04
N VAL A 285 14.93 -10.73 -16.04
CA VAL A 285 15.00 -10.05 -14.74
C VAL A 285 16.35 -10.29 -14.05
N GLU A 286 16.81 -11.54 -13.99
CA GLU A 286 18.11 -11.89 -13.41
C GLU A 286 19.28 -11.19 -14.13
N LYS A 287 19.20 -11.06 -15.45
CA LYS A 287 20.20 -10.29 -16.24
C LYS A 287 20.21 -8.82 -15.84
N TYR A 288 19.05 -8.18 -15.73
CA TYR A 288 18.97 -6.79 -15.26
C TYR A 288 19.48 -6.66 -13.83
N LEU A 289 19.05 -7.51 -12.91
CA LEU A 289 19.51 -7.50 -11.51
C LEU A 289 21.02 -7.71 -11.40
N THR A 290 21.59 -8.61 -12.20
CA THR A 290 23.06 -8.82 -12.25
C THR A 290 23.78 -7.54 -12.68
N GLN A 291 23.26 -6.82 -13.68
CA GLN A 291 23.83 -5.55 -14.10
C GLN A 291 23.65 -4.46 -13.03
N LEU A 292 22.49 -4.39 -12.39
CA LEU A 292 22.20 -3.41 -11.34
C LEU A 292 23.04 -3.64 -10.08
N LEU A 293 23.28 -4.89 -9.69
CA LEU A 293 24.19 -5.27 -8.60
C LEU A 293 25.62 -4.82 -8.93
N ARG A 294 26.10 -5.07 -10.16
CA ARG A 294 27.44 -4.63 -10.61
C ARG A 294 27.59 -3.12 -10.64
N LYS A 295 26.51 -2.39 -10.96
CA LYS A 295 26.46 -0.92 -10.95
C LYS A 295 26.23 -0.36 -9.54
N GLU A 296 26.16 -1.20 -8.51
CA GLU A 296 25.84 -0.82 -7.12
C GLU A 296 24.54 -0.01 -7.01
N LYS A 297 23.57 -0.25 -7.91
CA LYS A 297 22.25 0.38 -7.87
C LYS A 297 21.26 -0.36 -6.99
N VAL A 298 21.50 -1.65 -6.75
CA VAL A 298 20.65 -2.50 -5.90
C VAL A 298 21.51 -3.36 -4.98
N LEU A 299 20.95 -3.78 -3.85
CA LEU A 299 21.52 -4.77 -2.92
C LEU A 299 20.68 -6.04 -2.92
N ALA A 300 21.29 -7.16 -2.53
CA ALA A 300 20.60 -8.43 -2.33
C ALA A 300 20.53 -8.77 -0.84
N LEU A 301 19.33 -9.05 -0.35
CA LEU A 301 19.01 -9.40 1.03
C LEU A 301 18.41 -10.80 1.10
N ARG A 302 18.97 -11.68 1.93
CA ARG A 302 18.42 -13.03 2.14
C ARG A 302 17.40 -13.04 3.27
N ARG A 303 16.21 -13.59 3.02
CA ARG A 303 15.16 -13.82 4.03
C ARG A 303 14.59 -15.24 3.85
N GLY A 304 14.89 -16.11 4.81
CA GLY A 304 14.60 -17.54 4.67
C GLY A 304 15.32 -18.13 3.45
N ASP A 305 14.55 -18.76 2.57
CA ASP A 305 15.02 -19.36 1.32
C ASP A 305 14.95 -18.40 0.11
N GLU A 306 14.41 -17.19 0.28
CA GLU A 306 14.27 -16.22 -0.80
C GLU A 306 15.35 -15.11 -0.75
N ILE A 307 15.69 -14.58 -1.93
CA ILE A 307 16.53 -13.40 -2.11
C ILE A 307 15.67 -12.23 -2.57
N TYR A 308 15.67 -11.16 -1.78
CA TYR A 308 15.04 -9.89 -2.08
C TYR A 308 16.09 -8.92 -2.62
N TYR A 309 15.72 -8.12 -3.61
CA TYR A 309 16.53 -7.03 -4.12
C TYR A 309 15.94 -5.71 -3.65
N GLU A 310 16.78 -4.72 -3.32
CA GLU A 310 16.36 -3.38 -2.91
C GLU A 310 17.24 -2.31 -3.54
N ILE A 311 16.73 -1.09 -3.73
CA ILE A 311 17.55 0.00 -4.29
C ILE A 311 18.58 0.48 -3.27
N VAL A 312 19.81 0.75 -3.73
CA VAL A 312 20.82 1.49 -2.94
C VAL A 312 20.35 2.93 -2.82
N GLY A 313 20.25 3.42 -1.59
CA GLY A 313 19.78 4.78 -1.26
C GLY A 313 20.66 5.88 -1.81
#